data_AF-A0A370EWP9-F1
#
_entry.id   AF-A0A370EWP9-F1
#
_cell.length_a   1.000
_cell.length_b   1.000
_cell.length_c   1.000
_cell.angle_alpha   90.00
_cell.angle_beta   90.00
_cell.angle_gamma   90.00
#
_symmetry.space_group_name_H-M   'P 1'
#
loop_
_entity.id
_entity.type
_entity.pdbx_description
1 polymer ?
#
loop_
_entity_poly.entity_id
_entity_poly.type
_entity_poly.pdbx_seq_one_letter_code
_entity_poly.pdbx_strand_id
1 'polypeptide(L)'
;MTKTEKKEQLKKMIQEFLNEKDPKNLTHMRNLIYIELTHLPMSSNDKNAIEDAMYLWNYNSDRYIANPKSITIRTSLMADFEAIVKTVDTSLLKN
;
A
#
# COMPACT_ATOMS: atom_id res chain seq x y z
N MET A 1 -5.32 -12.36 13.74
CA MET A 1 -5.40 -12.19 12.28
C MET A 1 -4.26 -12.96 11.66
N THR A 2 -4.57 -13.84 10.72
CA THR A 2 -3.59 -14.64 9.98
C THR A 2 -2.91 -13.80 8.91
N LYS A 3 -1.79 -14.30 8.38
CA LYS A 3 -1.12 -13.74 7.21
C LYS A 3 -2.05 -13.54 6.02
N THR A 4 -2.94 -14.50 5.77
CA THR A 4 -3.88 -14.47 4.64
C THR A 4 -4.91 -13.37 4.82
N GLU A 5 -5.53 -13.29 6.00
CA GLU A 5 -6.52 -12.27 6.33
C GLU A 5 -5.94 -10.85 6.20
N LYS A 6 -4.69 -10.63 6.64
CA LYS A 6 -4.04 -9.33 6.50
C LYS A 6 -3.78 -8.96 5.03
N LYS A 7 -3.33 -9.91 4.22
CA LYS A 7 -3.14 -9.69 2.77
C LYS A 7 -4.46 -9.37 2.08
N GLU A 8 -5.54 -10.03 2.46
CA GLU A 8 -6.88 -9.75 1.93
C GLU A 8 -7.38 -8.37 2.36
N GLN A 9 -7.18 -7.99 3.62
CA GLN A 9 -7.50 -6.65 4.11
C GLN A 9 -6.77 -5.57 3.29
N LEU A 10 -5.45 -5.72 3.12
CA LEU A 10 -4.63 -4.77 2.34
C LEU A 10 -5.09 -4.69 0.87
N LYS A 11 -5.40 -5.84 0.25
CA LYS A 11 -5.97 -5.90 -1.10
C LYS A 11 -7.32 -5.18 -1.18
N LYS A 12 -8.17 -5.34 -0.19
CA LYS A 12 -9.46 -4.65 -0.13
C LYS A 12 -9.26 -3.14 -0.03
N MET A 13 -8.39 -2.67 0.86
CA MET A 13 -8.12 -1.23 1.02
C MET A 13 -7.59 -0.58 -0.28
N ILE A 14 -6.64 -1.22 -0.98
CA ILE A 14 -6.13 -0.67 -2.24
C ILE A 14 -7.17 -0.70 -3.36
N GLN A 15 -8.06 -1.72 -3.39
CA GLN A 15 -9.16 -1.76 -4.35
C GLN A 15 -10.19 -0.66 -4.09
N GLU A 16 -10.54 -0.42 -2.83
CA GLU A 16 -11.43 0.67 -2.44
C GLU A 16 -10.82 2.03 -2.82
N PHE A 17 -9.51 2.22 -2.57
CA PHE A 17 -8.78 3.41 -3.01
C PHE A 17 -8.85 3.61 -4.53
N LEU A 18 -8.69 2.55 -5.32
CA LEU A 18 -8.76 2.65 -6.80
C LEU A 18 -10.17 2.86 -7.36
N ASN A 19 -11.22 2.63 -6.57
CA ASN A 19 -12.60 2.80 -6.97
C ASN A 19 -13.20 4.15 -6.49
N GLU A 20 -12.53 4.82 -5.56
CA GLU A 20 -12.91 6.14 -5.06
C GLU A 20 -12.62 7.24 -6.09
N LYS A 21 -13.49 8.25 -6.13
CA LYS A 21 -13.44 9.37 -7.07
C LYS A 21 -13.23 10.70 -6.35
N ASP A 22 -13.59 10.79 -5.07
CA ASP A 22 -13.40 12.00 -4.29
C ASP A 22 -11.94 12.15 -3.82
N PRO A 23 -11.24 13.25 -4.16
CA PRO A 23 -9.85 13.46 -3.78
C PRO A 23 -9.59 13.52 -2.27
N LYS A 24 -10.55 14.01 -1.47
CA LYS A 24 -10.39 14.06 -0.01
C LYS A 24 -10.45 12.65 0.58
N ASN A 25 -11.41 11.84 0.13
CA ASN A 25 -11.49 10.43 0.51
C ASN A 25 -10.27 9.64 0.04
N LEU A 26 -9.79 9.85 -1.20
CA LEU A 26 -8.56 9.20 -1.67
C LEU A 26 -7.36 9.54 -0.78
N THR A 27 -7.21 10.79 -0.38
CA THR A 27 -6.14 11.23 0.53
C THR A 27 -6.26 10.52 1.89
N HIS A 28 -7.48 10.45 2.43
CA HIS A 28 -7.74 9.75 3.69
C HIS A 28 -7.42 8.25 3.59
N MET A 29 -7.89 7.58 2.55
CA MET A 29 -7.64 6.15 2.30
C MET A 29 -6.16 5.84 2.09
N ARG A 30 -5.44 6.68 1.34
CA ARG A 30 -3.98 6.58 1.21
C ARG A 30 -3.30 6.64 2.57
N ASN A 31 -3.70 7.55 3.45
CA ASN A 31 -3.13 7.66 4.80
C ASN A 31 -3.43 6.43 5.65
N LEU A 32 -4.65 5.89 5.57
CA LEU A 32 -5.01 4.65 6.25
C LEU A 32 -4.16 3.46 5.77
N ILE A 33 -4.01 3.30 4.46
CA ILE A 33 -3.16 2.26 3.87
C ILE A 33 -1.71 2.42 4.35
N TYR A 34 -1.17 3.64 4.30
CA TYR A 34 0.19 3.92 4.77
C TYR A 34 0.39 3.51 6.23
N ILE A 35 -0.50 3.93 7.12
CA ILE A 35 -0.45 3.58 8.55
C ILE A 35 -0.49 2.06 8.72
N GLU A 36 -1.41 1.38 8.02
CA GLU A 36 -1.52 -0.07 8.09
C GLU A 36 -0.25 -0.78 7.62
N LEU A 37 0.42 -0.30 6.57
CA LEU A 37 1.69 -0.83 6.09
C LEU A 37 2.80 -0.64 7.14
N THR A 38 2.89 0.53 7.79
CA THR A 38 3.90 0.80 8.82
C THR A 38 3.74 -0.02 10.10
N HIS A 39 2.53 -0.53 10.38
CA HIS A 39 2.25 -1.36 11.54
C HIS A 39 2.45 -2.86 11.29
N LEU A 40 2.82 -3.27 10.08
CA LEU A 40 3.10 -4.67 9.79
C LEU A 40 4.39 -5.10 10.51
N PRO A 41 4.43 -6.31 11.10
CA PRO A 41 5.67 -6.84 11.66
C PRO A 41 6.67 -7.09 10.52
N MET A 42 7.89 -6.60 10.70
CA MET A 42 8.97 -6.71 9.72
C MET A 42 10.31 -6.77 10.45
N SER A 43 11.31 -7.44 9.85
CA SER A 43 12.67 -7.41 10.40
C SER A 43 13.31 -6.03 10.18
N SER A 44 14.36 -5.71 10.94
CA SER A 44 15.09 -4.45 10.74
C SER A 44 15.70 -4.32 9.34
N ASN A 45 16.09 -5.44 8.72
CA ASN A 45 16.59 -5.44 7.34
C ASN A 45 15.48 -5.13 6.34
N ASP A 46 14.30 -5.71 6.53
CA ASP A 46 13.15 -5.46 5.65
C ASP A 46 12.66 -4.02 5.78
N LYS A 47 12.69 -3.46 6.99
CA LYS A 47 12.27 -2.07 7.22
C LYS A 47 13.02 -1.09 6.32
N ASN A 48 14.35 -1.16 6.30
CA ASN A 48 15.17 -0.30 5.45
C ASN A 48 14.90 -0.56 3.95
N ALA A 49 14.67 -1.81 3.57
CA ALA A 49 14.39 -2.17 2.18
C ALA A 49 12.99 -1.70 1.70
N ILE A 50 12.05 -1.53 2.63
CA ILE A 50 10.66 -1.13 2.33
C ILE A 50 10.49 0.39 2.31
N GLU A 51 11.33 1.15 3.00
CA GLU A 51 11.24 2.63 3.06
C GLU A 51 11.23 3.27 1.66
N ASP A 52 12.11 2.83 0.76
CA ASP A 52 12.15 3.33 -0.62
C ASP A 52 10.86 2.98 -1.39
N ALA A 53 10.35 1.75 -1.22
CA ALA A 53 9.11 1.31 -1.85
C ALA A 53 7.89 2.08 -1.30
N MET A 54 7.86 2.38 0.00
CA MET A 54 6.84 3.20 0.63
C MET A 54 6.88 4.64 0.15
N TYR A 55 8.07 5.20 -0.03
CA TYR A 55 8.25 6.54 -0.58
C TYR A 55 7.68 6.62 -2.01
N LEU A 56 8.07 5.68 -2.88
CA LEU A 56 7.58 5.61 -4.26
C LEU A 56 6.07 5.40 -4.33
N TRP A 57 5.53 4.51 -3.50
CA TRP A 57 4.10 4.27 -3.41
C TRP A 57 3.33 5.53 -2.99
N ASN A 58 3.82 6.27 -1.99
CA ASN A 58 3.18 7.51 -1.54
C ASN A 58 3.24 8.59 -2.64
N TYR A 59 4.38 8.74 -3.31
CA TYR A 59 4.54 9.65 -4.44
C TYR A 59 3.57 9.33 -5.58
N ASN A 60 3.48 8.06 -5.99
CA ASN A 60 2.55 7.64 -7.04
C ASN A 60 1.09 7.72 -6.58
N SER A 61 0.81 7.64 -5.28
CA SER A 61 -0.53 7.86 -4.72
C SER A 61 -0.96 9.33 -4.85
N ASP A 62 -0.09 10.29 -4.54
CA ASP A 62 -0.40 11.71 -4.74
C ASP A 62 -0.62 12.03 -6.23
N ARG A 63 0.18 11.43 -7.11
CA ARG A 63 -0.02 11.54 -8.56
C ARG A 63 -1.34 10.91 -9.01
N TYR A 64 -1.74 9.80 -8.42
CA TYR A 64 -3.01 9.14 -8.71
C TYR A 64 -4.18 10.00 -8.24
N ILE A 65 -4.11 10.57 -7.04
CA ILE A 65 -5.12 11.51 -6.52
C ILE A 65 -5.30 12.71 -7.46
N ALA A 66 -4.19 13.25 -7.99
CA ALA A 66 -4.22 14.36 -8.93
C ALA A 66 -4.76 13.97 -10.31
N ASN A 67 -4.54 12.72 -10.76
CA ASN A 67 -5.00 12.23 -12.06
C ASN A 67 -5.40 10.73 -12.03
N PRO A 68 -6.60 10.40 -11.50
CA PRO A 68 -7.03 9.01 -11.31
C PRO A 68 -7.27 8.24 -12.62
N LYS A 69 -7.37 8.95 -13.75
CA LYS A 69 -7.59 8.37 -15.09
C LYS A 69 -6.30 7.85 -15.73
N SER A 70 -5.13 8.18 -15.18
CA SER A 70 -3.85 7.76 -15.75
C SER A 70 -3.59 6.29 -15.48
N ILE A 71 -3.58 5.49 -16.55
CA ILE A 71 -3.27 4.06 -16.48
C ILE A 71 -1.84 3.85 -16.01
N THR A 72 -0.88 4.64 -16.52
CA THR A 72 0.54 4.53 -16.14
C THR A 72 0.74 4.74 -14.64
N ILE A 73 0.13 5.79 -14.07
CA ILE A 73 0.25 6.06 -12.63
C ILE A 73 -0.38 4.93 -11.82
N ARG A 74 -1.56 4.45 -12.22
CA ARG A 74 -2.22 3.31 -11.58
C ARG A 74 -1.35 2.05 -11.61
N THR A 75 -0.71 1.74 -12.73
CA THR A 75 0.19 0.58 -12.87
C THR A 75 1.40 0.71 -11.95
N SER A 76 2.07 1.87 -11.91
CA SER A 76 3.21 2.09 -11.02
C SER A 76 2.80 1.98 -9.55
N LEU A 77 1.70 2.62 -9.15
CA LEU A 77 1.17 2.56 -7.78
C LEU A 77 0.87 1.12 -7.35
N MET A 78 0.27 0.31 -8.22
CA MET A 78 0.00 -1.09 -7.92
C MET A 78 1.27 -1.92 -7.82
N ALA A 79 2.25 -1.69 -8.68
CA ALA A 79 3.54 -2.38 -8.63
C ALA A 79 4.29 -2.07 -7.32
N ASP A 80 4.32 -0.80 -6.91
CA ASP A 80 4.94 -0.37 -5.65
C ASP A 80 4.22 -1.00 -4.45
N PHE A 81 2.88 -1.00 -4.46
CA PHE A 81 2.07 -1.62 -3.40
C PHE A 81 2.35 -3.12 -3.27
N GLU A 82 2.37 -3.84 -4.40
CA GLU A 82 2.68 -5.27 -4.41
C GLU A 82 4.10 -5.57 -3.95
N ALA A 83 5.07 -4.72 -4.29
CA ALA A 83 6.44 -4.84 -3.81
C ALA A 83 6.49 -4.73 -2.28
N ILE A 84 5.84 -3.72 -1.68
CA ILE A 84 5.74 -3.57 -0.22
C ILE A 84 5.13 -4.82 0.41
N VAL A 85 3.96 -5.26 -0.08
CA VAL A 85 3.24 -6.42 0.48
C VAL A 85 4.02 -7.74 0.33
N LYS A 86 4.89 -7.86 -0.68
CA LYS A 86 5.80 -9.01 -0.86
C LYS A 86 6.96 -8.99 0.13
N THR A 87 7.53 -7.81 0.40
CA THR A 87 8.72 -7.64 1.27
C THR A 87 8.36 -7.71 2.74
N VAL A 88 7.12 -7.36 3.13
CA VAL A 88 6.66 -7.57 4.50
C VAL A 88 6.74 -9.06 4.83
N ASP A 89 7.68 -9.41 5.72
CA ASP A 89 7.86 -10.77 6.18
C ASP A 89 6.74 -11.18 7.12
N THR A 90 5.66 -11.58 6.49
CA THR A 90 4.50 -12.20 7.11
C THR A 90 4.82 -13.52 7.85
N SER A 91 6.08 -14.00 7.91
CA SER A 91 6.50 -15.09 8.80
C SER A 91 6.33 -14.76 10.30
N LEU A 92 6.29 -13.47 10.64
CA LEU A 92 6.06 -12.98 12.01
C LEU A 92 4.58 -12.80 12.36
N LEU A 93 3.68 -12.86 11.37
CA LEU A 93 2.25 -12.96 11.62
C LEU A 93 1.93 -14.42 11.94
N LYS A 94 1.19 -14.68 13.03
CA LYS A 94 0.72 -16.04 13.36
C LYS A 94 0.08 -16.66 12.11
N ASN A 95 0.44 -17.91 11.80
CA ASN A 95 -0.23 -18.71 10.76
C ASN A 95 -1.74 -18.74 11.01
#